data_AF-A0A941FK38-F1
#
_entry.id   AF-A0A941FK38-F1
#
_cell.length_a   1.000
_cell.length_b   1.000
_cell.length_c   1.000
_cell.angle_alpha   90.00
_cell.angle_beta   90.00
_cell.angle_gamma   90.00
#
_symmetry.space_group_name_H-M   'P 1'
#
loop_
_entity.id
_entity.type
_entity.pdbx_description
1 polymer ?
#
loop_
_entity_poly.entity_id
_entity_poly.type
_entity_poly.pdbx_seq_one_letter_code
_entity_poly.pdbx_strand_id
1 'polypeptide(L)'
;MPYGYSKSGIDGEDELIPNKAASIVQFIFYLYSFGYSERKIAKLLESSNVPSPSGYRHWNDSTIRYLLNNLWYKGDLVWFARTSYSDSKKKPLEEASLFSDHHQALIGPALWKITQNFRNSKNKDRMDSPFILRNIIFCSDCGGRIKYKNQTSAKSKKMDPFIFA
;
A
#
# COMPACT_ATOMS: atom_id res chain seq x y z
N MET A 1 11.89 0.64 -16.43
CA MET A 1 12.70 0.86 -15.22
C MET A 1 11.76 0.99 -14.04
N PRO A 2 11.96 0.26 -12.92
CA PRO A 2 11.20 0.53 -11.70
C PRO A 2 11.52 1.93 -11.15
N TYR A 3 10.55 2.53 -10.48
CA TYR A 3 10.70 3.84 -9.84
C TYR A 3 11.66 3.73 -8.65
N GLY A 4 12.57 4.70 -8.45
CA GLY A 4 13.56 4.62 -7.37
C GLY A 4 14.88 3.94 -7.76
N TYR A 5 15.02 3.47 -9.00
CA TYR A 5 16.27 2.94 -9.53
C TYR A 5 16.73 3.66 -10.79
N SER A 6 18.03 3.58 -11.08
CA SER A 6 18.65 4.00 -12.33
C SER A 6 19.64 2.94 -12.79
N LYS A 7 19.88 2.87 -14.10
CA LYS A 7 20.95 2.03 -14.62
C LYS A 7 22.28 2.72 -14.36
N SER A 8 23.22 2.00 -13.77
CA SER A 8 24.63 2.37 -13.86
C SER A 8 25.17 1.76 -15.14
N GLY A 9 25.82 2.57 -15.97
CA GLY A 9 26.36 2.11 -17.24
C GLY A 9 27.72 2.71 -17.45
N ILE A 10 28.74 2.02 -16.97
CA ILE A 10 30.06 2.04 -17.59
C ILE A 10 30.34 0.54 -17.82
N ASP A 11 30.43 0.13 -19.09
CA ASP A 11 30.89 -1.22 -19.48
C ASP A 11 29.92 -2.42 -19.43
N GLY A 12 28.64 -2.21 -19.74
CA GLY A 12 27.76 -3.30 -20.21
C GLY A 12 27.10 -4.18 -19.14
N GLU A 13 27.39 -3.94 -17.86
CA GLU A 13 26.57 -4.47 -16.76
C GLU A 13 25.40 -3.50 -16.49
N ASP A 14 24.18 -3.92 -16.83
CA ASP A 14 22.93 -3.20 -16.55
C ASP A 14 22.58 -3.29 -15.05
N GLU A 15 23.47 -2.81 -14.17
CA GLU A 15 23.25 -2.82 -12.74
C GLU A 15 22.23 -1.75 -12.33
N LEU A 16 21.29 -2.14 -11.47
CA LEU A 16 20.24 -1.26 -10.95
C LEU A 16 20.68 -0.63 -9.64
N ILE A 17 20.98 0.66 -9.69
CA ILE A 17 21.41 1.42 -8.51
C ILE A 17 20.26 2.28 -8.00
N PRO A 18 20.00 2.32 -6.68
CA PRO A 18 19.04 3.25 -6.08
C PRO A 18 19.33 4.70 -6.46
N ASN A 19 18.28 5.46 -6.81
CA ASN A 19 18.39 6.88 -7.12
C ASN A 19 17.67 7.77 -6.09
N LYS A 20 17.57 9.07 -6.36
CA LYS A 20 16.93 10.04 -5.44
C LYS A 20 15.49 9.66 -5.05
N ALA A 21 14.76 8.94 -5.91
CA ALA A 21 13.40 8.51 -5.64
C ALA A 21 13.31 7.23 -4.78
N ALA A 22 14.43 6.57 -4.46
CA ALA A 22 14.45 5.38 -3.62
C ALA A 22 13.85 5.64 -2.22
N SER A 23 14.17 6.80 -1.64
CA SER A 23 13.64 7.24 -0.34
C SER A 23 12.12 7.36 -0.33
N ILE A 24 11.52 7.79 -1.46
CA ILE A 24 10.06 7.88 -1.61
C ILE A 24 9.45 6.48 -1.60
N VAL A 25 10.06 5.52 -2.29
CA VAL A 25 9.60 4.12 -2.26
C VAL A 25 9.66 3.56 -0.85
N GLN A 26 10.80 3.72 -0.15
CA GLN A 26 10.94 3.29 1.24
C GLN A 26 9.89 3.92 2.16
N PHE A 27 9.63 5.22 1.99
CA PHE A 27 8.61 5.93 2.75
C PHE A 27 7.19 5.40 2.48
N ILE A 28 6.87 5.06 1.22
CA ILE A 28 5.59 4.44 0.86
C ILE A 28 5.39 3.10 1.59
N PHE A 29 6.42 2.24 1.60
CA PHE A 29 6.37 0.96 2.31
C PHE A 29 6.22 1.16 3.82
N TYR A 30 6.96 2.12 4.38
CA TYR A 30 6.84 2.49 5.78
C TYR A 30 5.41 2.91 6.11
N LEU A 31 4.85 3.92 5.44
CA LEU A 31 3.48 4.39 5.68
C LEU A 31 2.45 3.26 5.56
N TYR A 32 2.58 2.39 4.55
CA TYR A 32 1.66 1.27 4.40
C TYR A 32 1.76 0.28 5.57
N SER A 33 2.95 0.02 6.08
CA SER A 33 3.16 -0.83 7.26
C SER A 33 2.53 -0.26 8.55
N PHE A 34 2.31 1.07 8.60
CA PHE A 34 1.54 1.73 9.67
C PHE A 34 0.03 1.78 9.42
N GLY A 35 -0.47 1.11 8.37
CA GLY A 35 -1.89 1.01 8.07
C GLY A 35 -2.46 2.15 7.24
N TYR A 36 -1.63 3.00 6.64
CA TYR A 36 -2.11 3.98 5.66
C TYR A 36 -2.56 3.27 4.38
N SER A 37 -3.80 3.53 3.95
CA SER A 37 -4.32 2.99 2.68
C SER A 37 -3.59 3.57 1.46
N GLU A 38 -3.57 2.86 0.33
CA GLU A 38 -2.91 3.34 -0.90
C GLU A 38 -3.43 4.73 -1.33
N ARG A 39 -4.75 4.96 -1.18
CA ARG A 39 -5.37 6.25 -1.48
C ARG A 39 -4.90 7.37 -0.55
N LYS A 40 -4.70 7.09 0.74
CA LYS A 40 -4.17 8.08 1.70
C LYS A 40 -2.72 8.42 1.39
N ILE A 41 -1.92 7.40 1.10
CA ILE A 41 -0.50 7.59 0.71
C ILE A 41 -0.42 8.43 -0.56
N ALA A 42 -1.22 8.10 -1.58
CA ALA A 42 -1.26 8.86 -2.84
C ALA A 42 -1.60 10.35 -2.59
N LYS A 43 -2.68 10.62 -1.84
CA LYS A 43 -3.05 12.00 -1.46
C LYS A 43 -1.96 12.72 -0.68
N LEU A 44 -1.29 12.02 0.25
CA LEU A 44 -0.21 12.61 1.04
C LEU A 44 0.95 13.04 0.15
N LEU A 45 1.42 12.16 -0.74
CA LEU A 45 2.50 12.48 -1.68
C LEU A 45 2.14 13.64 -2.60
N GLU A 46 0.90 13.66 -3.11
CA GLU A 46 0.38 14.76 -3.92
C GLU A 46 0.34 16.09 -3.14
N SER A 47 -0.16 16.09 -1.91
CA SER A 47 -0.18 17.28 -1.05
C SER A 47 1.22 17.79 -0.67
N SER A 48 2.20 16.89 -0.64
CA SER A 48 3.60 17.21 -0.38
C SER A 48 4.38 17.59 -1.65
N ASN A 49 3.71 17.79 -2.79
CA ASN A 49 4.31 18.10 -4.09
C ASN A 49 5.39 17.10 -4.55
N VAL A 50 5.27 15.83 -4.14
CA VAL A 50 6.17 14.78 -4.63
C VAL A 50 5.72 14.36 -6.03
N PRO A 51 6.57 14.42 -7.06
CA PRO A 51 6.21 13.98 -8.39
C PRO A 51 5.99 12.46 -8.43
N SER A 52 4.99 12.02 -9.17
CA SER A 52 4.73 10.61 -9.44
C SER A 52 5.79 10.02 -10.38
N PRO A 53 5.88 8.68 -10.54
CA PRO A 53 6.83 8.05 -11.45
C PRO A 53 6.71 8.51 -12.91
N SER A 54 5.53 8.99 -13.33
CA SER A 54 5.29 9.55 -14.66
C SER A 54 5.60 11.05 -14.77
N GLY A 55 6.10 11.68 -13.70
CA GLY A 55 6.47 13.10 -13.64
C GLY A 55 5.29 14.03 -13.35
N TYR A 56 4.06 13.53 -13.29
CA TYR A 56 2.88 14.33 -12.95
C TYR A 56 2.75 14.56 -11.44
N ARG A 57 2.12 15.67 -11.05
CA ARG A 57 1.82 15.98 -9.63
C ARG A 57 0.82 15.00 -9.01
N HIS A 58 -0.06 14.42 -9.82
CA HIS A 58 -1.11 13.53 -9.34
C HIS A 58 -0.59 12.11 -9.07
N TRP A 59 -0.90 11.57 -7.90
CA TRP A 59 -0.62 10.17 -7.54
C TRP A 59 -1.90 9.33 -7.59
N ASN A 60 -1.88 8.26 -8.36
CA ASN A 60 -2.96 7.27 -8.38
C ASN A 60 -2.75 6.20 -7.31
N ASP A 61 -3.84 5.73 -6.69
CA ASP A 61 -3.80 4.61 -5.74
C ASP A 61 -3.30 3.32 -6.41
N SER A 62 -3.59 3.13 -7.70
CA SER A 62 -3.10 2.02 -8.52
C SER A 62 -1.57 2.04 -8.67
N THR A 63 -0.95 3.21 -8.75
CA THR A 63 0.51 3.37 -8.78
C THR A 63 1.12 2.91 -7.46
N ILE A 64 0.58 3.37 -6.32
CA ILE A 64 1.03 2.92 -4.99
C ILE A 64 0.86 1.40 -4.86
N ARG A 65 -0.28 0.87 -5.30
CA ARG A 65 -0.57 -0.56 -5.30
C ARG A 65 0.43 -1.37 -6.11
N TYR A 66 0.84 -0.85 -7.27
CA TYR A 66 1.86 -1.44 -8.12
C TYR A 66 3.21 -1.46 -7.41
N LEU A 67 3.61 -0.35 -6.79
CA LEU A 67 4.88 -0.25 -6.06
C LEU A 67 4.94 -1.29 -4.94
N LEU A 68 3.91 -1.37 -4.09
CA LEU A 68 3.84 -2.30 -2.96
C LEU A 68 3.85 -3.80 -3.37
N ASN A 69 3.55 -4.12 -4.63
CA ASN A 69 3.51 -5.48 -5.16
C ASN A 69 4.76 -5.89 -5.93
N ASN A 70 5.59 -4.92 -6.32
CA ASN A 70 6.64 -5.20 -7.26
C ASN A 70 7.86 -5.80 -6.55
N LEU A 71 8.19 -7.05 -6.92
CA LEU A 71 9.28 -7.82 -6.33
C LEU A 71 10.66 -7.19 -6.53
N TRP A 72 10.79 -6.28 -7.50
CA TRP A 72 12.00 -5.49 -7.70
C TRP A 72 12.45 -4.77 -6.42
N TYR A 73 11.50 -4.25 -5.63
CA TYR A 73 11.85 -3.52 -4.41
C TYR A 73 12.39 -4.41 -3.28
N LYS A 74 12.20 -5.73 -3.40
CA LYS A 74 12.82 -6.75 -2.54
C LYS A 74 14.19 -7.19 -3.07
N GLY A 75 14.61 -6.75 -4.26
CA GLY A 75 15.84 -7.17 -4.94
C GLY A 75 15.64 -8.33 -5.92
N ASP A 76 14.41 -8.82 -6.08
CA ASP A 76 14.13 -9.97 -6.95
C ASP A 76 13.77 -9.52 -8.38
N LEU A 77 14.23 -10.27 -9.39
CA LEU A 77 13.91 -10.05 -10.79
C LEU A 77 13.01 -11.18 -11.30
N VAL A 78 11.91 -10.80 -11.97
CA VAL A 78 10.98 -11.76 -12.57
C VAL A 78 10.98 -11.59 -14.08
N TRP A 79 11.36 -12.65 -14.80
CA TRP A 79 11.27 -12.74 -16.26
C TRP A 79 10.09 -13.61 -16.69
N PHE A 80 9.61 -13.38 -17.91
CA PHE A 80 8.47 -14.09 -18.51
C PHE A 80 7.19 -14.08 -17.66
N ALA A 81 6.98 -13.00 -16.90
CA ALA A 81 5.85 -12.86 -15.98
C ALA A 81 4.47 -12.77 -16.67
N ARG A 82 4.40 -12.67 -18.00
CA ARG A 82 3.14 -12.57 -18.78
C ARG A 82 2.87 -13.87 -19.54
N THR A 83 1.60 -14.22 -19.67
CA THR A 83 1.15 -15.44 -20.36
C THR A 83 1.64 -15.47 -21.81
N SER A 84 1.44 -14.38 -22.55
CA SER A 84 1.93 -14.24 -23.93
C SER A 84 2.08 -12.75 -24.29
N TYR A 85 2.48 -12.46 -25.53
CA TYR A 85 2.49 -11.09 -26.06
C TYR A 85 1.07 -10.52 -26.19
N SER A 86 0.09 -11.36 -26.54
CA SER A 86 -1.32 -10.99 -26.74
C SER A 86 -2.15 -11.04 -25.45
N ASP A 87 -1.77 -11.85 -24.46
CA ASP A 87 -2.42 -11.93 -23.15
C ASP A 87 -1.53 -11.33 -22.05
N SER A 88 -1.98 -10.18 -21.54
CA SER A 88 -1.28 -9.41 -20.51
C SER A 88 -1.48 -9.95 -19.08
N LYS A 89 -2.22 -11.04 -18.90
CA LYS A 89 -2.37 -11.70 -17.60
C LYS A 89 -1.00 -12.14 -17.07
N LYS A 90 -0.84 -11.99 -15.76
CA LYS A 90 0.37 -12.44 -15.07
C LYS A 90 0.32 -13.95 -14.88
N LYS A 91 1.40 -14.64 -15.22
CA LYS A 91 1.59 -16.05 -14.87
C LYS A 91 1.73 -16.21 -13.36
N PRO A 92 1.37 -17.38 -12.80
CA PRO A 92 1.78 -17.77 -11.47
C PRO A 92 3.31 -17.60 -11.31
N LEU A 93 3.75 -17.21 -10.12
CA LEU A 93 5.18 -16.94 -9.88
C LEU A 93 6.05 -18.18 -10.09
N GLU A 94 5.49 -19.38 -9.89
CA GLU A 94 6.13 -20.69 -10.08
C GLU A 94 6.46 -20.98 -11.55
N GLU A 95 5.67 -20.45 -12.49
CA GLU A 95 5.89 -20.61 -13.93
C GLU A 95 6.78 -19.51 -14.52
N ALA A 96 7.04 -18.46 -13.74
CA ALA A 96 7.90 -17.35 -14.14
C ALA A 96 9.34 -17.63 -13.71
N SER A 97 10.31 -17.13 -14.48
CA SER A 97 11.72 -17.24 -14.10
C SER A 97 12.03 -16.19 -13.03
N LEU A 98 12.16 -16.63 -11.79
CA LEU A 98 12.48 -15.79 -10.63
C LEU A 98 13.98 -15.86 -10.33
N PHE A 99 14.65 -14.71 -10.40
CA PHE A 99 16.03 -14.54 -9.96
C PHE A 99 16.00 -13.77 -8.64
N SER A 100 16.34 -14.47 -7.55
CA SER A 100 16.37 -13.87 -6.21
C SER A 100 17.66 -13.09 -6.01
N ASP A 101 17.60 -12.00 -5.23
CA ASP A 101 18.77 -11.17 -4.87
C ASP A 101 19.60 -10.71 -6.09
N HIS A 102 18.90 -10.30 -7.16
CA HIS A 102 19.51 -9.87 -8.42
C HIS A 102 20.15 -8.48 -8.32
N HIS A 103 19.61 -7.59 -7.48
CA HIS A 103 20.08 -6.21 -7.35
C HIS A 103 19.81 -5.67 -5.95
N GLN A 104 20.43 -4.54 -5.61
CA GLN A 104 20.26 -3.92 -4.31
C GLN A 104 18.77 -3.66 -3.99
N ALA A 105 18.27 -4.33 -2.97
CA ALA A 105 16.90 -4.16 -2.50
C ALA A 105 16.70 -2.76 -1.88
N LEU A 106 15.61 -2.06 -2.23
CA LEU A 106 15.20 -0.85 -1.50
C LEU A 106 14.56 -1.18 -0.15
N ILE A 107 13.89 -2.32 -0.06
CA ILE A 107 13.06 -2.71 1.09
C ILE A 107 13.65 -3.95 1.74
N GLY A 108 13.99 -3.82 3.02
CA GLY A 108 14.48 -4.95 3.82
C GLY A 108 13.43 -6.05 4.01
N PRO A 109 13.85 -7.30 4.26
CA PRO A 109 12.98 -8.46 4.32
C PRO A 109 11.90 -8.35 5.39
N ALA A 110 12.20 -7.74 6.54
CA ALA A 110 11.25 -7.52 7.62
C ALA A 110 10.10 -6.59 7.20
N LEU A 111 10.42 -5.42 6.62
CA LEU A 111 9.42 -4.46 6.16
C LEU A 111 8.60 -5.02 5.00
N TRP A 112 9.23 -5.75 4.08
CA TRP A 112 8.52 -6.45 3.02
C TRP A 112 7.50 -7.45 3.58
N LYS A 113 7.92 -8.32 4.50
CA LYS A 113 7.06 -9.32 5.14
C LYS A 113 5.86 -8.67 5.86
N ILE A 114 6.11 -7.62 6.64
CA ILE A 114 5.05 -6.86 7.32
C ILE A 114 4.05 -6.30 6.31
N THR A 115 4.53 -5.65 5.25
CA THR A 115 3.71 -5.06 4.20
C THR A 115 2.82 -6.10 3.52
N GLN A 116 3.38 -7.24 3.12
CA GLN A 116 2.61 -8.32 2.48
C GLN A 116 1.60 -8.96 3.43
N ASN A 117 1.95 -9.13 4.71
CA ASN A 117 1.02 -9.62 5.73
C ASN A 117 -0.20 -8.70 5.89
N PHE A 118 0.03 -7.39 6.03
CA PHE A 118 -1.05 -6.40 6.10
C PHE A 118 -1.95 -6.44 4.86
N ARG A 119 -1.34 -6.58 3.69
CA ARG A 119 -2.05 -6.60 2.42
C ARG A 119 -2.93 -7.83 2.22
N ASN A 120 -2.41 -8.99 2.61
CA ASN A 120 -3.07 -10.29 2.48
C ASN A 120 -4.04 -10.59 3.64
N SER A 121 -4.04 -9.75 4.69
CA SER A 121 -5.02 -9.85 5.77
C SER A 121 -6.45 -9.75 5.23
N LYS A 122 -7.29 -10.73 5.60
CA LYS A 122 -8.73 -10.72 5.31
C LYS A 122 -9.46 -9.61 6.07
N ASN A 123 -8.93 -9.24 7.24
CA ASN A 123 -9.42 -8.13 8.05
C ASN A 123 -8.60 -6.88 7.74
N LYS A 124 -8.97 -6.19 6.67
CA LYS A 124 -8.44 -4.86 6.33
C LYS A 124 -9.06 -3.79 7.23
N ASP A 125 -9.03 -4.00 8.55
CA ASP A 125 -9.38 -2.91 9.46
C ASP A 125 -8.36 -1.81 9.28
N ARG A 126 -8.83 -0.73 8.68
CA ARG A 126 -8.07 0.49 8.56
C ARG A 126 -8.05 1.08 9.96
N MET A 127 -6.86 1.40 10.45
CA MET A 127 -6.61 2.10 11.72
C MET A 127 -7.29 3.48 11.81
N ASP A 128 -8.02 3.88 10.77
CA ASP A 128 -8.73 5.14 10.61
C ASP A 128 -10.19 5.10 11.09
N SER A 129 -10.66 3.95 11.56
CA SER A 129 -12.00 3.83 12.11
C SER A 129 -11.99 4.26 13.58
N PRO A 130 -12.88 5.16 14.03
CA PRO A 130 -13.02 5.47 15.46
C PRO A 130 -13.52 4.26 16.27
N PHE A 131 -13.98 3.20 15.61
CA PHE A 131 -14.46 1.97 16.22
C PHE A 131 -13.31 0.96 16.35
N ILE A 132 -12.55 1.07 17.44
CA ILE A 132 -11.35 0.25 17.69
C ILE A 132 -11.66 -1.26 17.78
N LEU A 133 -12.90 -1.63 18.13
CA LEU A 133 -13.32 -3.03 18.30
C LEU A 133 -14.07 -3.60 17.08
N ARG A 134 -14.10 -2.85 15.97
CA ARG A 134 -14.72 -3.29 14.71
C ARG A 134 -14.09 -4.60 14.25
N ASN A 135 -14.93 -5.56 13.82
CA ASN A 135 -14.57 -6.91 13.37
C ASN A 135 -13.76 -7.78 14.36
N ILE A 136 -13.56 -7.34 15.61
CA ILE A 136 -12.88 -8.11 16.65
C ILE A 136 -13.92 -8.79 17.57
N ILE A 137 -15.04 -8.13 17.86
CA ILE A 137 -16.04 -8.66 18.79
C ILE A 137 -17.12 -9.46 18.06
N PHE A 138 -17.50 -10.58 18.69
CA PHE A 138 -18.58 -11.46 18.29
C PHE A 138 -19.57 -11.61 19.44
N CYS A 139 -20.84 -11.81 19.12
CA CYS A 139 -21.88 -12.13 20.09
C CYS A 139 -21.65 -13.53 20.66
N SER A 140 -21.67 -13.68 21.98
CA SER A 140 -21.50 -14.99 22.63
C SER A 140 -22.66 -15.95 22.30
N ASP A 141 -23.88 -15.44 22.18
CA ASP A 141 -25.07 -16.28 22.05
C ASP A 141 -25.32 -16.74 20.61
N CYS A 142 -25.08 -15.87 19.63
CA CYS A 142 -25.38 -16.16 18.22
C CYS A 142 -24.15 -16.24 17.30
N GLY A 143 -22.95 -15.98 17.82
CA GLY A 143 -21.69 -15.96 17.03
C GLY A 143 -21.60 -14.83 15.99
N GLY A 144 -22.63 -13.98 15.89
CA GLY A 144 -22.68 -12.88 14.92
C GLY A 144 -21.64 -11.80 15.21
N ARG A 145 -21.05 -11.21 14.16
CA ARG A 145 -20.14 -10.05 14.31
C ARG A 145 -20.92 -8.84 14.83
N ILE A 146 -20.40 -8.20 15.89
CA ILE A 146 -20.99 -6.97 16.41
C ILE A 146 -20.69 -5.82 15.46
N LYS A 147 -21.74 -5.14 15.00
CA LYS A 147 -21.64 -3.95 14.14
C LYS A 147 -21.64 -2.70 15.02
N TYR A 148 -20.74 -1.77 14.72
CA TYR A 148 -20.73 -0.45 15.33
C TYR A 148 -21.88 0.40 14.77
N LYS A 149 -22.42 1.30 15.61
CA LYS A 149 -23.37 2.34 15.20
C LYS A 149 -22.76 3.71 15.49
N ASN A 150 -22.84 4.58 14.51
CA ASN A 150 -22.39 5.97 14.51
C ASN A 150 -23.56 6.96 14.69
N GLN A 151 -24.60 6.58 15.44
CA GLN A 151 -25.74 7.45 15.70
C GLN A 151 -25.50 8.27 16.97
N THR A 152 -25.27 9.58 16.85
CA THR A 152 -26.09 10.50 17.66
C THR A 152 -27.51 10.37 17.13
N SER A 153 -28.50 10.19 18.00
CA SER A 153 -29.90 10.18 17.59
C SER A 153 -30.17 11.38 16.66
N ALA A 154 -30.49 11.11 15.40
CA ALA A 154 -31.04 12.13 14.52
C ALA A 154 -32.37 12.55 15.15
N LYS A 155 -32.37 13.73 15.80
CA LYS A 155 -33.39 14.31 16.71
C LYS A 155 -33.10 14.10 18.21
N SER A 156 -32.08 14.76 18.75
CA SER A 156 -32.31 15.45 20.02
C SER A 156 -33.02 16.76 19.67
N LYS A 157 -34.28 16.92 20.10
CA LYS A 157 -34.96 18.22 20.02
C LYS A 157 -34.04 19.25 20.69
N LYS A 158 -33.79 20.39 20.06
CA LYS A 158 -33.20 21.54 20.74
C LYS A 158 -34.05 21.77 22.00
N MET A 159 -33.47 21.54 23.19
CA MET A 159 -34.08 22.05 24.41
C MET A 159 -33.95 23.56 24.32
N ASP A 160 -35.08 24.26 24.29
CA ASP A 160 -35.10 25.71 24.31
C ASP A 160 -34.30 26.20 25.53
N PRO A 161 -33.48 27.26 25.38
CA PRO A 161 -32.77 27.82 26.51
C PRO A 161 -33.81 28.34 27.50
N PHE A 162 -33.83 27.74 28.70
CA PHE A 162 -34.62 28.23 29.82
C PHE A 162 -34.36 29.73 29.99
N ILE A 163 -35.38 30.53 29.68
CA ILE A 163 -35.47 31.93 30.10
C ILE A 163 -35.69 31.88 31.61
N PHE A 164 -34.72 32.33 32.39
CA PHE A 164 -34.95 32.67 33.78
C PHE A 164 -35.71 34.00 33.81
N ALA A 165 -36.90 33.96 34.43
CA ALA A 165 -37.61 35.13 34.93
C ALA A 165 -36.89 35.71 36.16
#